data_AF-A0A221T2W5-F1
#
_entry.id   AF-A0A221T2W5-F1
#
_cell.length_a   1.000
_cell.length_b   1.000
_cell.length_c   1.000
_cell.angle_alpha   90.00
_cell.angle_beta   90.00
_cell.angle_gamma   90.00
#
_symmetry.space_group_name_H-M   'P 1'
#
loop_
_entity.id
_entity.type
_entity.pdbx_description
1 polymer ?
#
loop_
_entity_poly.entity_id
_entity_poly.type
_entity_poly.pdbx_seq_one_letter_code
_entity_poly.pdbx_strand_id
1 'polypeptide(L)'
;MLRALLTSVLLTSAAAAQTIPNMNPATPEQQKAINQNALAFTGRTCTMYGVKLVEVPASVPAEKLKKGMLLATDTLLNAYTRHGTTPTRVQRTDDGGAVIYTKWNNGFMQLAVSTNGTRRFHGMFACILR
;
A
#
# COMPACT_ATOMS: atom_id res chain seq x y z
N MET A 1 -2.29 -59.06 -3.47
CA MET A 1 -2.44 -57.73 -4.10
C MET A 1 -3.01 -56.78 -3.05
N LEU A 2 -2.17 -55.94 -2.43
CA LEU A 2 -2.62 -54.91 -1.48
C LEU A 2 -2.12 -53.56 -2.02
N ARG A 3 -3.06 -52.71 -2.45
CA ARG A 3 -2.79 -51.37 -2.99
C ARG A 3 -2.34 -50.46 -1.85
N ALA A 4 -1.10 -49.98 -1.91
CA ALA A 4 -0.65 -48.85 -1.12
C ALA A 4 -1.35 -47.58 -1.62
N LEU A 5 -2.27 -47.04 -0.81
CA LEU A 5 -2.79 -45.70 -1.01
C LEU A 5 -1.74 -44.70 -0.51
N LEU A 6 -1.04 -44.07 -1.44
CA LEU A 6 -0.25 -42.86 -1.19
C LEU A 6 -1.23 -41.70 -0.93
N THR A 7 -1.38 -41.32 0.34
CA THR A 7 -2.04 -40.08 0.71
C THR A 7 -1.06 -38.93 0.49
N SER A 8 -1.07 -38.33 -0.69
CA SER A 8 -0.39 -37.06 -0.94
C SER A 8 -1.07 -35.96 -0.11
N VAL A 9 -0.47 -35.62 1.03
CA VAL A 9 -0.81 -34.42 1.78
C VAL A 9 -0.37 -33.22 0.94
N LEU A 10 -1.31 -32.64 0.20
CA LEU A 10 -1.16 -31.31 -0.39
C LEU A 10 -1.07 -30.30 0.76
N LEU A 11 0.15 -30.00 1.20
CA LEU A 11 0.39 -28.76 1.94
C LEU A 11 0.13 -27.61 0.97
N THR A 12 -1.09 -27.10 0.95
CA THR A 12 -1.36 -25.76 0.41
C THR A 12 -0.64 -24.78 1.32
N SER A 13 0.62 -24.48 0.98
CA SER A 13 1.35 -23.37 1.56
C SER A 13 0.56 -22.11 1.25
N ALA A 14 -0.28 -21.66 2.18
CA ALA A 14 -0.65 -20.26 2.24
C ALA A 14 0.66 -19.53 2.45
N ALA A 15 1.27 -19.04 1.35
CA ALA A 15 2.34 -18.09 1.44
C ALA A 15 1.77 -16.90 2.20
N ALA A 16 2.11 -16.78 3.48
CA ALA A 16 1.79 -15.60 4.26
C ALA A 16 2.39 -14.43 3.48
N ALA A 17 1.51 -13.60 2.89
CA ALA A 17 1.95 -12.45 2.13
C ALA A 17 2.80 -11.59 3.07
N GLN A 18 4.10 -11.51 2.79
CA GLN A 18 5.02 -10.72 3.57
C GLN A 18 4.52 -9.27 3.57
N THR A 19 4.18 -8.76 4.76
CA THR A 19 3.64 -7.41 4.94
C THR A 19 4.74 -6.44 5.29
N ILE A 20 4.56 -5.17 4.92
CA ILE A 20 5.42 -4.08 5.39
C ILE A 20 5.15 -3.87 6.89
N PRO A 21 6.18 -3.67 7.74
CA PRO A 21 5.99 -3.42 9.16
C PRO A 21 4.96 -2.31 9.43
N ASN A 22 4.10 -2.53 10.42
CA ASN A 22 3.01 -1.62 10.81
C ASN A 22 1.91 -1.41 9.74
N MET A 23 1.79 -2.32 8.77
CA MET A 23 0.72 -2.35 7.78
C MET A 23 0.05 -3.72 7.74
N ASN A 24 -1.22 -3.74 7.33
CA ASN A 24 -1.95 -4.98 7.09
C ASN A 24 -1.51 -5.59 5.75
N PRO A 25 -1.53 -6.93 5.61
CA PRO A 25 -1.33 -7.57 4.32
C PRO A 25 -2.37 -7.09 3.29
N ALA A 26 -1.92 -6.82 2.07
CA ALA A 26 -2.80 -6.47 0.96
C ALA A 26 -3.56 -7.69 0.42
N THR A 27 -4.84 -7.55 0.08
CA THR A 27 -5.59 -8.59 -0.67
C THR A 27 -5.01 -8.75 -2.08
N PRO A 28 -5.26 -9.85 -2.80
CA PRO A 28 -4.75 -10.05 -4.17
C PRO A 28 -5.10 -8.89 -5.12
N GLU A 29 -6.29 -8.34 -5.02
CA GLU A 29 -6.76 -7.21 -5.84
C GLU A 29 -5.97 -5.93 -5.50
N GLN A 30 -5.74 -5.69 -4.20
CA GLN A 30 -4.92 -4.57 -3.73
C GLN A 30 -3.47 -4.74 -4.19
N GLN A 31 -2.90 -5.95 -4.10
CA GLN A 31 -1.54 -6.23 -4.58
C GLN A 31 -1.41 -5.93 -6.09
N LYS A 32 -2.40 -6.35 -6.88
CA LYS A 32 -2.44 -6.06 -8.32
C LYS A 32 -2.44 -4.56 -8.59
N ALA A 33 -3.30 -3.80 -7.93
CA ALA A 33 -3.38 -2.35 -8.09
C ALA A 33 -2.08 -1.65 -7.65
N ILE A 34 -1.53 -2.05 -6.50
CA ILE A 34 -0.26 -1.52 -5.98
C ILE A 34 0.87 -1.79 -6.98
N ASN A 35 0.99 -3.02 -7.49
CA ASN A 35 2.02 -3.38 -8.46
C ASN A 35 1.89 -2.59 -9.77
N GLN A 36 0.66 -2.39 -10.27
CA GLN A 36 0.43 -1.59 -11.47
C GLN A 36 0.86 -0.14 -11.27
N ASN A 37 0.50 0.48 -10.14
CA ASN A 37 0.87 1.85 -9.83
C ASN A 37 2.38 2.00 -9.60
N ALA A 38 2.99 1.04 -8.90
CA ALA A 38 4.44 0.97 -8.70
C ALA A 38 5.19 0.86 -10.03
N LEU A 39 4.72 -0.01 -10.93
CA LEU A 39 5.31 -0.21 -12.25
C LEU A 39 5.19 1.06 -13.10
N ALA A 40 4.01 1.68 -13.13
CA ALA A 40 3.79 2.92 -13.87
C ALA A 40 4.64 4.09 -13.32
N PHE A 41 4.76 4.18 -11.99
CA PHE A 41 5.48 5.27 -11.36
C PHE A 41 7.00 5.07 -11.39
N THR A 42 7.50 3.84 -11.22
CA THR A 42 8.93 3.58 -10.99
C THR A 42 9.60 2.69 -12.03
N GLY A 43 8.82 2.03 -12.89
CA GLY A 43 9.31 1.00 -13.82
C GLY A 43 9.62 -0.34 -13.16
N ARG A 44 9.25 -0.53 -11.88
CA ARG A 44 9.60 -1.71 -11.08
C ARG A 44 8.38 -2.41 -10.51
N THR A 45 8.51 -3.71 -10.28
CA THR A 45 7.45 -4.57 -9.69
C THR A 45 7.61 -4.71 -8.19
N CYS A 46 6.55 -5.10 -7.49
CA CYS A 46 6.53 -5.27 -6.03
C CYS A 46 6.84 -6.71 -5.58
N THR A 47 7.40 -6.85 -4.38
CA THR A 47 7.69 -8.16 -3.73
C THR A 47 7.07 -8.33 -2.36
N MET A 48 6.81 -7.23 -1.66
CA MET A 48 6.10 -7.21 -0.38
C MET A 48 5.06 -6.10 -0.43
N TYR A 49 3.89 -6.32 0.16
CA TYR A 49 2.75 -5.42 0.02
C TYR A 49 2.17 -5.09 1.38
N GLY A 50 1.85 -3.82 1.60
CA GLY A 50 1.23 -3.34 2.84
C GLY A 50 0.10 -2.37 2.53
N VAL A 51 -0.98 -2.46 3.30
CA VAL A 51 -2.10 -1.54 3.25
C VAL A 51 -2.46 -1.08 4.66
N LYS A 52 -2.72 0.22 4.81
CA LYS A 52 -3.34 0.80 6.00
C LYS A 52 -4.52 1.64 5.57
N LEU A 53 -5.71 1.26 6.01
CA LEU A 53 -6.95 1.98 5.74
C LEU A 53 -7.50 2.49 7.07
N VAL A 54 -7.76 3.80 7.14
CA VAL A 54 -8.46 4.42 8.26
C VAL A 54 -9.81 4.89 7.73
N GLU A 55 -10.90 4.28 8.22
CA GLU A 55 -12.24 4.66 7.80
C GLU A 55 -12.58 6.06 8.26
N VAL A 56 -13.23 6.81 7.37
CA VAL A 56 -13.69 8.17 7.61
C VAL A 56 -15.22 8.18 7.50
N PRO A 57 -15.95 8.74 8.48
CA PRO A 57 -17.41 8.79 8.44
C PRO A 57 -17.94 9.41 7.14
N ALA A 58 -19.05 8.86 6.62
CA ALA A 58 -19.68 9.35 5.39
C ALA A 58 -20.15 10.82 5.49
N SER A 59 -20.40 11.31 6.71
CA SER A 59 -20.79 12.70 6.97
C SER A 59 -19.66 13.72 6.79
N VAL A 60 -18.40 13.28 6.71
CA VAL A 60 -17.28 14.22 6.56
C VAL A 60 -17.28 14.82 5.15
N PRO A 61 -17.30 16.16 4.97
CA PRO A 61 -17.23 16.78 3.65
C PRO A 61 -15.94 16.44 2.90
N ALA A 62 -16.01 16.35 1.56
CA ALA A 62 -14.86 16.02 0.71
C ALA A 62 -13.65 16.95 0.94
N GLU A 63 -13.90 18.25 1.10
CA GLU A 63 -12.91 19.27 1.48
C GLU A 63 -12.13 18.90 2.75
N LYS A 64 -12.83 18.41 3.79
CA LYS A 64 -12.20 17.98 5.04
C LYS A 64 -11.42 16.67 4.87
N LEU A 65 -11.89 15.74 4.03
CA LEU A 65 -11.14 14.53 3.69
C LEU A 65 -9.81 14.91 3.02
N LYS A 66 -9.87 15.79 2.02
CA LYS A 66 -8.71 16.29 1.28
C LYS A 66 -7.71 16.99 2.21
N LYS A 67 -8.19 17.87 3.08
CA LYS A 67 -7.33 18.55 4.06
C LYS A 67 -6.63 17.56 5.01
N GLY A 68 -7.34 16.52 5.46
CA GLY A 68 -6.74 15.45 6.25
C GLY A 68 -5.66 14.67 5.49
N MET A 69 -5.91 14.37 4.21
CA MET A 69 -4.94 13.67 3.36
C MET A 69 -3.68 14.53 3.06
N LEU A 70 -3.86 15.83 2.83
CA LEU A 70 -2.74 16.78 2.70
C LEU A 70 -1.86 16.75 3.95
N LEU A 71 -2.47 16.87 5.13
CA LEU A 71 -1.75 16.82 6.41
C LEU A 71 -1.02 15.48 6.61
N ALA A 72 -1.66 14.36 6.28
CA ALA A 72 -1.04 13.04 6.39
C ALA A 72 0.18 12.92 5.45
N THR A 73 0.06 13.40 4.23
CA THR A 73 1.15 13.42 3.24
C THR A 73 2.31 14.29 3.71
N ASP A 74 2.04 15.51 4.17
CA ASP A 74 3.07 16.43 4.68
C ASP A 74 3.77 15.85 5.90
N THR A 75 3.00 15.24 6.81
CA THR A 75 3.53 14.56 7.99
C THR A 75 4.50 13.45 7.62
N LEU A 76 4.16 12.63 6.63
CA LEU A 76 5.00 11.54 6.14
C LEU A 76 6.28 12.04 5.48
N LEU A 77 6.18 13.04 4.58
CA LEU A 77 7.35 13.62 3.94
C LEU A 77 8.30 14.26 4.96
N ASN A 78 7.75 14.95 5.97
CA ASN A 78 8.54 15.49 7.08
C ASN A 78 9.18 14.39 7.94
N ALA A 79 8.50 13.27 8.16
CA ALA A 79 9.09 12.13 8.84
C ALA A 79 10.28 11.57 8.07
N TYR A 80 10.17 11.44 6.75
CA TYR A 80 11.30 11.03 5.91
C TYR A 80 12.50 11.96 6.03
N THR A 81 12.29 13.27 5.93
CA THR A 81 13.35 14.26 6.12
C THR A 81 14.02 14.13 7.48
N ARG A 82 13.24 13.97 8.57
CA ARG A 82 13.78 13.79 9.93
C ARG A 82 14.58 12.51 10.11
N HIS A 83 14.25 11.45 9.36
CA HIS A 83 14.98 10.19 9.36
C HIS A 83 16.10 10.13 8.30
N GLY A 84 16.48 11.25 7.70
CA GLY A 84 17.53 11.29 6.68
C GLY A 84 17.19 10.53 5.39
N THR A 85 15.91 10.23 5.17
CA THR A 85 15.43 9.61 3.94
C THR A 85 14.91 10.70 3.01
N THR A 86 15.51 10.83 1.84
CA THR A 86 15.00 11.75 0.81
C THR A 86 14.20 10.96 -0.22
N PRO A 87 12.89 11.25 -0.39
CA PRO A 87 12.13 10.71 -1.51
C PRO A 87 12.79 11.05 -2.83
N THR A 88 13.00 10.04 -3.67
CA THR A 88 13.60 10.22 -5.00
C THR A 88 12.58 10.82 -5.97
N ARG A 89 11.31 10.46 -5.82
CA ARG A 89 10.19 11.01 -6.61
C ARG A 89 8.96 11.14 -5.74
N VAL A 90 8.24 12.25 -5.91
CA VAL A 90 6.97 12.56 -5.25
C VAL A 90 6.04 13.17 -6.28
N GLN A 91 4.82 12.66 -6.37
CA GLN A 91 3.74 13.24 -7.18
C GLN A 91 2.52 13.42 -6.30
N ARG A 92 2.05 14.65 -6.12
CA ARG A 92 0.80 14.94 -5.40
C ARG A 92 -0.41 14.55 -6.23
N THR A 93 -1.50 14.18 -5.56
CA THR A 93 -2.78 13.83 -6.18
C THR A 93 -3.86 14.85 -5.79
N ASP A 94 -4.91 14.95 -6.59
CA ASP A 94 -5.94 15.99 -6.45
C ASP A 94 -6.76 15.88 -5.15
N ASP A 95 -6.82 14.68 -4.58
CA ASP A 95 -7.43 14.36 -3.29
C ASP A 95 -6.55 14.74 -2.08
N GLY A 96 -5.39 15.35 -2.31
CA GLY A 96 -4.44 15.76 -1.29
C GLY A 96 -3.40 14.71 -0.93
N GLY A 97 -3.46 13.53 -1.56
CA GLY A 97 -2.51 12.45 -1.37
C GLY A 97 -1.19 12.64 -2.10
N ALA A 98 -0.44 11.54 -2.23
CA ALA A 98 0.75 11.48 -3.06
C ALA A 98 1.17 10.06 -3.41
N VAL A 99 1.87 9.93 -4.53
CA VAL A 99 2.66 8.76 -4.90
C VAL A 99 4.14 9.08 -4.65
N ILE A 100 4.83 8.20 -3.92
CA ILE A 100 6.16 8.43 -3.38
C ILE A 100 7.05 7.23 -3.69
N TYR A 101 8.28 7.49 -4.10
CA TYR A 101 9.34 6.50 -4.24
C TYR A 101 10.57 6.88 -3.43
N THR A 102 11.09 5.94 -2.64
CA THR A 102 12.31 6.05 -1.84
C THR A 102 13.34 5.01 -2.31
N LYS A 103 14.48 5.47 -2.83
CA LYS A 103 15.55 4.55 -3.28
C LYS A 103 16.23 3.79 -2.13
N TRP A 104 16.33 4.40 -0.95
CA TRP A 104 17.06 3.83 0.21
C TRP A 104 16.64 2.40 0.57
N ASN A 105 15.33 2.14 0.59
CA ASN A 105 14.74 0.84 0.94
C ASN A 105 13.94 0.23 -0.23
N ASN A 106 14.11 0.73 -1.46
CA ASN A 106 13.27 0.38 -2.60
C ASN A 106 11.76 0.53 -2.32
N GLY A 107 11.37 1.52 -1.52
CA GLY A 107 9.99 1.71 -1.09
C GLY A 107 9.15 2.45 -2.12
N PHE A 108 7.99 1.90 -2.45
CA PHE A 108 6.91 2.60 -3.12
C PHE A 108 5.76 2.81 -2.14
N MET A 109 5.15 3.99 -2.16
CA MET A 109 3.95 4.28 -1.39
C MET A 109 2.99 5.18 -2.14
N GLN A 110 1.70 4.97 -1.91
CA GLN A 110 0.62 5.79 -2.38
C GLN A 110 -0.30 6.11 -1.21
N LEU A 111 -0.48 7.41 -0.96
CA LEU A 111 -1.47 7.95 -0.05
C LEU A 111 -2.63 8.48 -0.89
N ALA A 112 -3.83 8.04 -0.59
CA ALA A 112 -5.03 8.43 -1.34
C ALA A 112 -6.28 8.28 -0.49
N VAL A 113 -7.33 9.03 -0.86
CA VAL A 113 -8.68 8.76 -0.41
C VAL A 113 -9.20 7.56 -1.20
N SER A 114 -9.56 6.48 -0.50
CA SER A 114 -10.11 5.27 -1.11
C SER A 114 -11.59 5.14 -0.78
N THR A 115 -12.35 4.54 -1.69
CA THR A 115 -13.77 4.20 -1.48
C THR A 115 -13.99 2.70 -1.62
N ASN A 116 -14.92 2.15 -0.83
CA ASN A 116 -15.41 0.79 -0.99
C ASN A 116 -16.91 0.80 -0.72
N GLY A 117 -17.72 0.79 -1.78
CA GLY A 117 -19.14 1.09 -1.70
C GLY A 117 -19.37 2.48 -1.12
N THR A 118 -20.16 2.57 -0.04
CA THR A 118 -20.45 3.84 0.67
C THR A 118 -19.38 4.26 1.67
N ARG A 119 -18.41 3.38 1.96
CA ARG A 119 -17.35 3.62 2.94
C ARG A 119 -16.19 4.37 2.29
N ARG A 120 -15.64 5.34 3.02
CA ARG A 120 -14.48 6.15 2.58
C ARG A 120 -13.34 5.96 3.55
N PHE A 121 -12.12 6.01 3.05
CA PHE A 121 -10.92 5.76 3.83
C PHE A 121 -9.84 6.76 3.48
N HIS A 122 -9.04 7.14 4.48
CA HIS A 122 -7.67 7.57 4.24
C HIS A 122 -6.82 6.31 4.10
N GLY A 123 -6.29 6.09 2.90
CA GLY A 123 -5.52 4.91 2.55
C GLY A 123 -4.04 5.21 2.37
N MET A 124 -3.21 4.31 2.88
CA MET A 124 -1.80 4.17 2.54
C MET A 124 -1.59 2.78 1.96
N PHE A 125 -1.11 2.73 0.73
CA PHE A 125 -0.78 1.51 0.00
C PHE A 125 0.70 1.53 -0.30
N ALA A 126 1.42 0.47 0.05
CA ALA A 126 2.86 0.46 -0.06
C ALA A 126 3.38 -0.88 -0.57
N CYS A 127 4.54 -0.85 -1.21
CA CYS A 127 5.28 -2.06 -1.53
C CYS A 127 6.79 -1.87 -1.45
N ILE A 128 7.51 -2.99 -1.31
CA ILE A 128 8.95 -3.03 -1.57
C ILE A 128 9.16 -3.48 -3.01
N LEU A 129 9.92 -2.69 -3.76
CA LEU A 129 10.19 -2.91 -5.18
C LEU A 129 11.32 -3.93 -5.38
N ARG A 130 11.18 -4.73 -6.45
CA ARG A 130 12.21 -5.59 -7.02
C ARG A 130 12.94 -4.87 -8.13
#